data_AF-A0A094ZRF8-F1
#
_entry.id   AF-A0A094ZRF8-F1
#
_cell.length_a   1.000
_cell.length_b   1.000
_cell.length_c   1.000
_cell.angle_alpha   90.00
_cell.angle_beta   90.00
_cell.angle_gamma   90.00
#
_symmetry.space_group_name_H-M   'P 1'
#
loop_
_entity.id
_entity.type
_entity.pdbx_description
1 polymer ?
#
loop_
_entity_poly.entity_id
_entity_poly.type
_entity_poly.pdbx_seq_one_letter_code
_entity_poly.pdbx_strand_id
1 'polypeptide(L)'
;MENGVCKDLDSDMSIANWKKIDGKETVIHFTSEVVWEPSDIKWASRWDIYLKTASGQLHWFSIINSVVIVLFLTSVIFMILIRTLRKDIAKYNRSDDVEDILEESGWKLVHGDVFRPPRHTRLFTALFGSGVQLFFMVFIVIFFAMLGTLSPASRGALMNAAIFTYVF
;
A
#
# COMPACT_ATOMS: atom_id res chain seq x y z
N MET A 1 -29.77 -27.81 -26.90
CA MET A 1 -29.33 -26.95 -28.01
C MET A 1 -30.07 -27.41 -29.25
N GLU A 2 -30.87 -26.53 -29.84
CA GLU A 2 -31.53 -26.75 -31.13
C GLU A 2 -31.14 -25.52 -31.96
N ASN A 3 -30.44 -25.71 -33.08
CA ASN A 3 -29.94 -24.63 -33.96
C ASN A 3 -28.88 -23.67 -33.36
N GLY A 4 -28.05 -24.12 -32.41
CA GLY A 4 -26.91 -23.33 -31.90
C GLY A 4 -27.27 -22.17 -30.97
N VAL A 5 -28.55 -22.02 -30.62
CA VAL A 5 -29.04 -21.08 -29.60
C VAL A 5 -29.36 -21.89 -28.34
N CYS A 6 -28.89 -21.42 -27.18
CA CYS A 6 -29.36 -21.93 -25.89
C CYS A 6 -30.79 -21.43 -25.70
N LYS A 7 -31.75 -22.34 -25.54
CA LYS A 7 -33.07 -21.95 -25.05
C LYS A 7 -32.89 -21.53 -23.59
N ASP A 8 -33.37 -20.35 -23.24
CA ASP A 8 -33.43 -19.90 -21.85
C ASP A 8 -34.05 -21.03 -21.02
N LEU A 9 -33.28 -21.59 -20.09
CA LEU A 9 -33.81 -22.55 -19.15
C LEU A 9 -34.76 -21.75 -18.27
N ASP A 10 -36.06 -22.04 -18.39
CA ASP A 10 -37.11 -21.42 -17.60
C ASP A 10 -36.65 -21.28 -16.15
N SER A 11 -36.82 -20.09 -15.56
CA SER A 11 -36.19 -19.65 -14.31
C SER A 11 -36.60 -20.45 -13.06
N ASP A 12 -37.29 -21.56 -13.25
CA ASP A 12 -37.85 -22.41 -12.23
C ASP A 12 -37.52 -23.90 -12.50
N MET A 13 -36.22 -24.20 -12.62
CA MET A 13 -35.78 -25.59 -12.46
C MET A 13 -35.98 -26.01 -11.00
N SER A 14 -37.13 -26.65 -10.75
CA SER A 14 -37.44 -27.27 -9.46
C SER A 14 -36.26 -28.06 -8.91
N ILE A 15 -35.97 -27.88 -7.62
CA ILE A 15 -34.88 -28.54 -6.87
C ILE A 15 -34.96 -30.07 -6.99
N ALA A 16 -36.14 -30.62 -7.31
CA ALA A 16 -36.35 -32.05 -7.58
C ALA A 16 -35.53 -32.60 -8.76
N ASN A 17 -35.13 -31.77 -9.73
CA ASN A 17 -34.37 -32.18 -10.91
C ASN A 17 -32.85 -32.22 -10.68
N TRP A 18 -32.39 -31.86 -9.48
CA TRP A 18 -30.96 -31.80 -9.15
C TRP A 18 -30.44 -33.20 -8.88
N LYS A 19 -29.46 -33.65 -9.69
CA LYS A 19 -28.74 -34.90 -9.45
C LYS A 19 -27.51 -34.64 -8.59
N LYS A 20 -27.40 -35.37 -7.48
CA LYS A 20 -26.18 -35.41 -6.68
C LYS A 20 -25.04 -35.99 -7.53
N ILE A 21 -23.92 -35.27 -7.60
CA ILE A 21 -22.71 -35.75 -8.29
C ILE A 21 -22.04 -36.79 -7.38
N ASP A 22 -22.03 -38.04 -7.81
CA ASP A 22 -21.60 -39.18 -7.01
C ASP A 22 -20.15 -39.55 -7.33
N GLY A 23 -19.19 -38.89 -6.67
CA GLY A 23 -17.78 -39.29 -6.48
C GLY A 23 -16.90 -39.64 -7.70
N LYS A 24 -17.45 -39.72 -8.91
CA LYS A 24 -16.78 -40.04 -10.17
C LYS A 24 -16.54 -38.76 -10.96
N GLU A 25 -15.41 -38.70 -11.64
CA GLU A 25 -15.09 -37.58 -12.55
C GLU A 25 -16.22 -37.39 -13.55
N THR A 26 -16.87 -36.24 -13.47
CA THR A 26 -17.98 -35.84 -14.33
C THR A 26 -17.58 -34.58 -15.06
N VAL A 27 -17.57 -34.64 -16.40
CA VAL A 27 -17.22 -33.50 -17.24
C VAL A 27 -18.45 -32.61 -17.39
N ILE A 28 -18.39 -31.42 -16.81
CA ILE A 28 -19.46 -30.41 -16.90
C ILE A 28 -19.11 -29.44 -18.03
N HIS A 29 -19.99 -29.34 -19.02
CA HIS A 29 -19.84 -28.38 -20.12
C HIS A 29 -20.56 -27.07 -19.75
N PHE A 30 -19.79 -26.01 -19.55
CA PHE A 30 -20.33 -24.66 -19.36
C PHE A 30 -20.55 -24.00 -20.72
N THR A 31 -21.76 -23.51 -20.97
CA THR A 31 -22.05 -22.63 -22.10
C THR A 31 -22.43 -21.27 -21.53
N SER A 32 -21.80 -20.21 -22.00
CA SER A 32 -22.12 -18.84 -21.61
C SER A 32 -22.75 -18.13 -22.78
N GLU A 33 -23.94 -17.57 -22.55
CA GLU A 33 -24.60 -16.67 -23.47
C GLU A 33 -24.47 -15.24 -22.93
N VAL A 34 -24.20 -14.28 -23.82
CA VAL A 34 -24.03 -12.87 -23.45
C VAL A 34 -24.99 -12.06 -24.30
N VAL A 35 -26.00 -11.48 -23.64
CA VAL A 35 -26.93 -10.53 -24.23
C VAL A 35 -26.50 -9.12 -23.82
N TRP A 36 -26.29 -8.24 -24.80
CA TRP A 36 -25.84 -6.87 -24.57
C TRP A 36 -27.05 -5.93 -24.50
N GLU A 37 -27.25 -5.30 -23.35
CA GLU A 37 -28.25 -4.23 -23.19
C GLU A 37 -27.60 -2.85 -23.09
N PRO A 38 -28.16 -1.83 -23.76
CA PRO A 38 -27.69 -0.45 -23.63
C PRO A 38 -27.98 0.07 -22.22
N SER A 39 -27.07 0.86 -21.65
CA SER A 39 -27.27 1.49 -20.35
C SER A 39 -27.00 3.00 -20.38
N ASP A 40 -27.77 3.74 -19.59
CA ASP A 40 -27.71 5.21 -19.50
C ASP A 40 -26.49 5.74 -18.72
N ILE A 41 -25.73 4.85 -18.06
CA ILE A 41 -24.55 5.20 -17.28
C ILE A 41 -23.30 5.33 -18.15
N LYS A 42 -22.66 6.50 -18.10
CA LYS A 42 -21.37 6.75 -18.76
C LYS A 42 -20.32 5.72 -18.31
N TRP A 43 -19.51 5.23 -19.26
CA TRP A 43 -18.50 4.19 -19.02
C TRP A 43 -17.59 4.49 -17.82
N ALA A 44 -17.13 5.74 -17.68
CA ALA A 44 -16.25 6.16 -16.59
C ALA A 44 -16.86 5.97 -15.19
N SER A 45 -18.18 6.15 -15.04
CA SER A 45 -18.89 6.07 -13.76
C SER A 45 -19.42 4.66 -13.43
N ARG A 46 -19.24 3.67 -14.32
CA ARG A 46 -19.76 2.31 -14.08
C ARG A 46 -19.08 1.62 -12.91
N TRP A 47 -17.82 1.96 -12.64
CA TRP A 47 -17.05 1.38 -11.54
C TRP A 47 -17.41 1.98 -10.17
N ASP A 48 -18.04 3.15 -10.14
CA ASP A 48 -18.39 3.84 -8.90
C ASP A 48 -19.34 3.00 -8.02
N ILE A 49 -20.19 2.17 -8.63
CA ILE A 49 -21.12 1.29 -7.90
C ILE A 49 -20.35 0.20 -7.13
N TYR A 50 -19.29 -0.36 -7.72
CA TYR A 50 -18.44 -1.36 -7.08
C TYR A 50 -17.47 -0.74 -6.07
N LEU A 51 -17.09 0.52 -6.28
CA LEU A 51 -16.17 1.26 -5.41
C LEU A 51 -16.88 2.00 -4.26
N LYS A 52 -18.21 2.13 -4.30
CA LYS A 52 -19.02 2.63 -3.19
C LYS A 52 -18.96 1.66 -2.02
N THR A 53 -17.94 1.80 -1.19
CA THR A 53 -17.91 1.12 0.11
C THR A 53 -18.99 1.75 0.99
N ALA A 54 -19.95 0.94 1.44
CA ALA A 54 -20.96 1.33 2.42
C ALA A 54 -20.31 1.52 3.80
N SER A 55 -19.60 2.62 4.04
CA SER A 55 -18.72 2.70 5.21
C SER A 55 -18.44 4.10 5.76
N GLY A 56 -19.42 4.99 5.77
CA GLY A 56 -19.26 6.30 6.42
C GLY A 56 -19.01 6.20 7.94
N GLN A 57 -19.57 5.20 8.61
CA GLN A 57 -19.54 5.13 10.08
C GLN A 57 -18.39 4.29 10.68
N LEU A 58 -17.85 3.30 9.96
CA LEU A 58 -16.81 2.41 10.52
C LEU A 58 -15.37 2.89 10.25
N HIS A 59 -15.12 3.66 9.19
CA HIS A 59 -13.75 4.05 8.83
C HIS A 59 -13.16 5.15 9.73
N TRP A 60 -13.98 6.13 10.15
CA TRP A 60 -13.50 7.23 10.98
C TRP A 60 -13.05 6.77 12.38
N PHE A 61 -13.62 5.69 12.91
CA PHE A 61 -13.18 5.10 14.18
C PHE A 61 -11.72 4.62 14.12
N SER A 62 -11.33 3.95 13.03
CA SER A 62 -9.94 3.51 12.82
C SER A 62 -8.97 4.68 12.62
N ILE A 63 -9.43 5.77 12.01
CA ILE A 63 -8.64 7.01 11.86
C ILE A 63 -8.37 7.63 13.22
N ILE A 64 -9.39 7.81 14.06
CA ILE A 64 -9.23 8.37 15.41
C ILE A 64 -8.29 7.50 16.24
N ASN A 65 -8.50 6.18 16.25
CA ASN A 65 -7.66 5.24 16.99
C ASN A 65 -6.18 5.39 16.61
N SER A 66 -5.89 5.48 15.31
CA SER A 66 -4.51 5.66 14.82
C SER A 66 -3.93 7.02 15.22
N VAL A 67 -4.72 8.10 15.13
CA VAL A 67 -4.30 9.45 15.55
C VAL A 67 -3.96 9.49 17.04
N VAL A 68 -4.77 8.88 17.89
CA VAL A 68 -4.53 8.83 19.34
C VAL A 68 -3.21 8.13 19.64
N ILE A 69 -2.94 6.98 18.99
CA ILE A 69 -1.69 6.23 19.18
C ILE A 69 -0.48 7.07 18.71
N VAL A 70 -0.57 7.73 17.55
CA VAL A 70 0.53 8.55 17.02
C VAL A 70 0.83 9.74 17.93
N LEU A 71 -0.20 10.44 18.41
CA LEU A 71 -0.02 11.56 19.35
C LEU A 71 0.58 11.11 20.68
N PHE A 72 0.13 9.97 21.20
CA PHE A 72 0.67 9.40 22.43
C PHE A 72 2.15 9.04 22.27
N LEU A 73 2.52 8.31 21.21
CA LEU A 73 3.91 7.94 20.93
C LEU A 73 4.79 9.18 20.72
N THR A 74 4.30 10.18 19.99
CA THR A 74 5.03 11.43 19.76
C THR A 74 5.25 12.19 21.07
N SER A 75 4.25 12.25 21.95
CA SER A 75 4.36 12.89 23.26
C SER A 75 5.40 12.21 24.15
N VAL A 76 5.42 10.87 24.18
CA VAL A 76 6.42 10.09 24.94
C VAL A 76 7.84 10.35 24.42
N ILE A 77 8.03 10.27 23.09
CA ILE A 77 9.33 10.57 22.47
C ILE A 77 9.75 12.01 22.78
N PHE A 78 8.83 12.97 22.64
CA PHE A 78 9.08 14.37 22.93
C PHE A 78 9.47 14.61 24.39
N MET A 79 8.80 13.95 25.35
CA MET A 79 9.15 14.02 26.77
C MET A 79 10.57 13.49 27.02
N ILE A 80 10.92 12.35 26.41
CA ILE A 80 12.27 11.78 26.51
C ILE A 80 13.30 12.76 25.92
N LEU A 81 13.04 13.29 24.72
CA LEU A 81 13.94 14.25 24.05
C LEU A 81 14.15 15.51 24.89
N ILE A 82 13.09 16.11 25.42
CA ILE A 82 13.20 17.29 26.30
C ILE A 82 13.99 16.94 27.56
N ARG A 83 13.75 15.77 28.17
CA ARG A 83 14.45 15.36 29.38
C ARG A 83 15.96 15.18 29.11
N THR A 84 16.31 14.56 28.00
CA THR A 84 17.71 14.39 27.57
C THR A 84 18.34 15.75 27.26
N LEU A 85 17.67 16.61 26.49
CA LEU A 85 18.17 17.94 26.15
C LEU A 85 18.38 18.83 27.38
N ARG A 86 17.43 18.86 28.33
CA ARG A 86 17.59 19.63 29.58
C ARG A 86 18.77 19.11 30.40
N LYS A 87 18.96 17.79 30.47
CA LYS A 87 20.08 17.17 31.18
C LYS A 87 21.41 17.49 30.49
N ASP A 88 21.44 17.43 29.17
CA ASP A 88 22.63 17.75 28.38
C ASP A 88 23.00 19.22 28.53
N ILE A 89 22.06 20.15 28.36
CA ILE A 89 22.30 21.59 28.56
C ILE A 89 22.78 21.87 29.99
N ALA A 90 22.19 21.26 31.01
CA ALA A 90 22.62 21.42 32.39
C ALA A 90 24.03 20.84 32.65
N LYS A 91 24.48 19.86 31.85
CA LYS A 91 25.84 19.32 31.89
C LYS A 91 26.83 20.28 31.21
N TYR A 92 26.49 20.86 30.06
CA TYR A 92 27.30 21.85 29.35
C TYR A 92 27.34 23.24 30.02
N ASN A 93 26.36 23.59 30.86
CA ASN A 93 26.40 24.86 31.60
C ASN A 93 27.16 24.76 32.92
N ARG A 94 27.53 23.55 33.37
CA ARG A 94 28.37 23.32 34.54
C ARG A 94 29.87 23.34 34.21
N SER A 95 30.22 23.65 32.96
CA SER A 95 31.55 23.49 32.41
C SER A 95 32.21 24.79 31.99
N ASP A 96 32.67 25.57 32.98
CA ASP A 96 34.01 26.14 32.86
C ASP A 96 35.09 25.08 33.24
N ASP A 97 34.69 23.92 33.81
CA ASP A 97 35.57 22.87 34.35
C ASP A 97 35.62 21.56 33.50
N VAL A 98 34.97 21.50 32.32
CA VAL A 98 34.78 20.26 31.51
C VAL A 98 35.36 20.38 30.09
N GLU A 99 36.09 21.46 29.79
CA GLU A 99 36.82 21.63 28.52
C GLU A 99 37.77 20.43 28.29
N ASP A 100 38.42 19.93 29.36
CA ASP A 100 39.33 18.78 29.35
C ASP A 100 38.65 17.40 29.15
N ILE A 101 37.33 17.29 29.36
CA ILE A 101 36.57 16.04 29.13
C ILE A 101 35.92 16.03 27.74
N LEU A 102 35.77 17.20 27.12
CA LEU A 102 35.08 17.36 25.84
C LEU A 102 35.95 16.94 24.64
N GLU A 103 37.28 17.01 24.77
CA GLU A 103 38.23 16.47 23.79
C GLU A 103 38.07 14.95 23.58
N GLU A 104 37.43 14.24 24.52
CA GLU A 104 37.22 12.78 24.48
C GLU A 104 35.78 12.36 24.09
N SER A 105 34.94 13.29 23.61
CA SER A 105 33.58 12.95 23.17
C SER A 105 33.63 12.07 21.93
N GLY A 106 33.49 10.75 22.14
CA GLY A 106 33.76 9.70 21.16
C GLY A 106 33.11 9.83 19.78
N TRP A 107 32.04 10.63 19.61
CA TRP A 107 31.47 10.93 18.29
C TRP A 107 32.46 11.68 17.37
N LYS A 108 33.35 12.51 17.93
CA LYS A 108 34.39 13.22 17.17
C LYS A 108 35.49 12.27 16.69
N LEU A 109 35.79 11.23 17.48
CA LEU A 109 36.68 10.12 17.10
C LEU A 109 36.01 9.19 16.07
N VAL A 110 34.69 8.97 16.17
CA VAL A 110 33.89 8.11 15.28
C VAL A 110 33.57 8.80 13.94
N HIS A 111 33.69 10.12 13.85
CA HIS A 111 33.49 10.86 12.58
C HIS A 111 34.38 10.30 11.45
N GLY A 112 35.59 9.82 11.75
CA GLY A 112 36.47 9.16 10.78
C GLY A 112 36.05 7.73 10.39
N ASP A 113 35.35 7.02 11.29
CA ASP A 113 34.90 5.64 11.06
C ASP A 113 33.53 5.57 10.36
N VAL A 114 32.69 6.60 10.48
CA VAL A 114 31.39 6.70 9.78
C VAL A 114 31.54 6.71 8.27
N PHE A 115 32.64 7.26 7.74
CA PHE A 115 32.92 7.28 6.30
C PHE A 115 33.61 6.02 5.80
N ARG A 116 33.88 5.03 6.66
CA ARG A 116 34.51 3.79 6.23
C ARG A 116 33.50 2.98 5.40
N PRO A 117 33.81 2.62 4.14
CA PRO A 117 32.88 1.90 3.31
C PRO A 117 32.56 0.52 3.94
N PRO A 118 31.28 0.11 3.99
CA PRO A 118 30.87 -1.16 4.58
C PRO A 118 31.44 -2.34 3.78
N ARG A 119 31.71 -3.46 4.46
CA ARG A 119 32.33 -4.68 3.87
C ARG A 119 31.64 -5.16 2.58
N HIS A 120 30.33 -4.95 2.45
CA HIS A 120 29.53 -5.30 1.28
C HIS A 120 28.84 -4.08 0.66
N THR A 121 29.62 -3.05 0.30
CA THR A 121 29.11 -1.81 -0.29
C THR A 121 28.19 -2.06 -1.50
N ARG A 122 28.53 -3.00 -2.39
CA ARG A 122 27.74 -3.27 -3.61
C ARG A 122 26.31 -3.77 -3.34
N LEU A 123 26.14 -4.65 -2.36
CA LEU A 123 24.81 -5.16 -1.99
C LEU A 123 24.01 -4.08 -1.30
N PHE A 124 24.64 -3.31 -0.42
CA PHE A 124 24.00 -2.21 0.29
C PHE A 124 23.50 -1.13 -0.68
N THR A 125 24.33 -0.71 -1.64
CA THR A 125 23.93 0.29 -2.64
C THR A 125 22.84 -0.24 -3.57
N ALA A 126 22.88 -1.52 -3.95
CA ALA A 126 21.85 -2.13 -4.80
C ALA A 126 20.50 -2.22 -4.07
N LEU A 127 20.49 -2.65 -2.81
CA LEU A 127 19.27 -2.71 -1.99
C LEU A 127 18.69 -1.33 -1.73
N PHE A 128 19.53 -0.37 -1.38
CA PHE A 128 19.09 1.00 -1.10
C PHE A 128 18.57 1.68 -2.36
N GLY A 129 19.30 1.57 -3.48
CA GLY A 129 18.88 2.11 -4.77
C GLY A 129 17.55 1.50 -5.24
N SER A 130 17.42 0.17 -5.17
CA SER A 130 16.16 -0.52 -5.50
C SER A 130 15.01 -0.10 -4.59
N GLY A 131 15.26 0.06 -3.28
CA GLY A 131 14.26 0.53 -2.33
C GLY A 131 13.78 1.94 -2.62
N VAL A 132 14.70 2.87 -2.90
CA VAL A 132 14.38 4.26 -3.26
C VAL A 132 13.59 4.32 -4.57
N GLN A 133 14.00 3.56 -5.58
CA GLN A 133 13.30 3.47 -6.87
C GLN A 133 11.86 2.96 -6.70
N LEU A 134 11.66 1.88 -5.94
CA LEU A 134 10.33 1.35 -5.64
C LEU A 134 9.47 2.34 -4.85
N PHE A 135 10.06 3.04 -3.88
CA PHE A 135 9.35 4.02 -3.07
C PHE A 135 8.77 5.16 -3.92
N PHE A 136 9.61 5.76 -4.79
CA PHE A 136 9.16 6.84 -5.67
C PHE A 136 8.17 6.36 -6.74
N MET A 137 8.40 5.17 -7.32
CA MET A 137 7.48 4.57 -8.28
C MET A 137 6.09 4.37 -7.66
N VAL A 138 6.00 3.79 -6.46
CA VAL A 138 4.72 3.64 -5.75
C VAL A 138 4.08 5.00 -5.45
N PHE A 139 4.85 5.95 -4.96
CA PHE A 139 4.35 7.29 -4.64
C PHE A 139 3.74 8.00 -5.86
N ILE A 140 4.44 7.99 -7.00
CA ILE A 140 3.99 8.62 -8.24
C ILE A 140 2.74 7.92 -8.79
N VAL A 141 2.72 6.57 -8.80
CA VAL A 141 1.55 5.80 -9.26
C VAL A 141 0.33 6.10 -8.40
N ILE A 142 0.49 6.19 -7.07
CA ILE A 142 -0.61 6.56 -6.16
C ILE A 142 -1.08 7.99 -6.43
N PHE A 143 -0.17 8.93 -6.66
CA PHE A 143 -0.53 10.31 -6.99
C PHE A 143 -1.41 10.40 -8.25
N PHE A 144 -1.02 9.73 -9.34
CA PHE A 144 -1.83 9.67 -10.56
C PHE A 144 -3.13 8.88 -10.39
N ALA A 145 -3.13 7.85 -9.54
CA ALA A 145 -4.34 7.13 -9.19
C ALA A 145 -5.34 8.03 -8.43
N MET A 146 -4.86 8.88 -7.52
CA MET A 146 -5.70 9.85 -6.80
C MET A 146 -6.27 10.94 -7.73
N LEU A 147 -5.55 11.31 -8.79
CA LEU A 147 -6.06 12.22 -9.82
C LEU A 147 -7.10 11.56 -10.75
N GLY A 148 -7.35 10.26 -10.61
CA GLY A 148 -8.34 9.52 -11.39
C GLY A 148 -7.90 9.18 -12.82
N THR A 149 -6.66 9.48 -13.21
CA THR A 149 -6.15 9.20 -14.56
C THR A 149 -5.90 7.70 -14.78
N LEU A 150 -5.70 6.95 -13.68
CA LEU A 150 -5.53 5.50 -13.67
C LEU A 150 -6.83 4.82 -13.20
N SER A 151 -7.89 4.93 -14.00
CA SER A 151 -9.18 4.29 -13.70
C SER A 151 -9.09 2.75 -13.88
N PRO A 152 -9.69 1.95 -12.96
CA PRO A 152 -9.80 0.48 -13.10
C PRO A 152 -10.46 0.03 -14.42
N ALA A 153 -11.19 0.93 -15.08
CA ALA A 153 -11.80 0.72 -16.39
C ALA A 153 -10.78 0.43 -17.51
N SER A 154 -9.56 0.92 -17.36
CA SER A 154 -8.49 0.77 -18.35
C SER A 154 -7.63 -0.46 -18.04
N ARG A 155 -7.99 -1.60 -18.64
CA ARG A 155 -7.25 -2.85 -18.47
C ARG A 155 -5.76 -2.64 -18.78
N GLY A 156 -4.91 -2.87 -17.80
CA GLY A 156 -3.45 -2.78 -17.96
C GLY A 156 -2.83 -1.39 -17.86
N ALA A 157 -3.61 -0.30 -17.74
CA ALA A 157 -3.04 1.04 -17.64
C ALA A 157 -2.22 1.24 -16.36
N LEU A 158 -2.70 0.69 -15.22
CA LEU A 158 -1.97 0.72 -13.95
C LEU A 158 -0.64 -0.05 -14.07
N MET A 159 -0.67 -1.24 -14.69
CA MET A 159 0.54 -2.03 -14.94
C MET A 159 1.53 -1.30 -15.85
N ASN A 160 1.05 -0.67 -16.93
CA ASN A 160 1.90 0.08 -17.84
C ASN A 160 2.50 1.32 -17.17
N ALA A 161 1.71 2.07 -16.37
CA ALA A 161 2.20 3.21 -15.63
C ALA A 161 3.24 2.81 -14.58
N ALA A 162 3.01 1.69 -13.90
CA ALA A 162 3.96 1.09 -12.96
C ALA A 162 5.29 0.73 -13.65
N ILE A 163 5.24 0.01 -14.78
CA ILE A 163 6.44 -0.38 -15.53
C ILE A 163 7.17 0.85 -16.06
N PHE A 164 6.44 1.81 -16.63
CA PHE A 164 7.02 3.03 -17.18
C PHE A 164 7.75 3.84 -16.11
N THR A 165 7.11 4.08 -14.97
CA THR A 165 7.68 4.85 -13.84
C THR A 165 8.80 4.09 -13.10
N TYR A 166 8.84 2.76 -13.23
CA TYR A 166 9.95 1.98 -12.69
C TYR A 166 11.18 2.07 -13.59
N VAL A 167 11.00 2.08 -14.91
CA VAL A 167 12.10 2.08 -15.88
C VAL A 167 12.68 3.47 -16.10
N PHE A 168 11.84 4.51 -16.10
CA PHE A 168 12.18 5.91 -16.33
C PHE A 168 12.08 6.73 -15.03
#